data_AF-H0HNF7-F1
#
_entry.id   AF-H0HNF7-F1
#
_cell.length_a   1.000
_cell.length_b   1.000
_cell.length_c   1.000
_cell.angle_alpha   90.00
_cell.angle_beta   90.00
_cell.angle_gamma   90.00
#
_symmetry.space_group_name_H-M   'P 1'
#
loop_
_entity.id
_entity.type
_entity.pdbx_description
1 polymer ?
#
loop_
_entity_poly.entity_id
_entity_poly.type
_entity_poly.pdbx_seq_one_letter_code
_entity_poly.pdbx_strand_id
1 'polypeptide(L)' 'MDTNKAAVMALCSCLFGCIGLVAMIAFGGDTARYLATGSAFFACASQFVGQTGGRRSGLVSVGLAYTGFALALGALIKF' A
#
# COMPACT_ATOMS: atom_id res chain seq x y z
N MET A 1 12.34 -0.65 19.11
CA MET A 1 12.48 -0.47 17.65
C MET A 1 12.77 1.00 17.44
N ASP A 2 13.96 1.35 16.94
CA ASP A 2 14.36 2.76 16.79
C ASP A 2 13.35 3.48 15.90
N THR A 3 12.72 4.52 16.42
CA THR A 3 11.69 5.33 15.76
C THR A 3 12.16 5.82 14.38
N ASN A 4 13.46 6.10 14.24
CA ASN A 4 14.08 6.49 12.97
C ASN A 4 14.03 5.40 11.89
N LYS A 5 14.22 4.12 12.25
CA LYS A 5 14.19 3.01 11.27
C LYS A 5 12.76 2.72 10.80
N ALA A 6 11.79 2.85 11.70
CA ALA A 6 10.37 2.68 11.37
C ALA A 6 9.87 3.77 10.41
N ALA A 7 10.28 5.03 10.63
CA ALA A 7 9.95 6.15 9.75
C ALA A 7 10.57 5.99 8.35
N VAL A 8 11.84 5.56 8.26
CA VAL A 8 12.51 5.31 6.98
C VAL A 8 11.84 4.20 6.19
N MET A 9 11.48 3.07 6.82
CA MET A 9 10.76 1.99 6.13
C MET A 9 9.37 2.41 5.66
N ALA A 10 8.65 3.22 6.43
CA ALA A 10 7.36 3.77 6.03
C ALA A 10 7.50 4.75 4.84
N LEU A 11 8.54 5.59 4.83
CA LEU A 11 8.83 6.48 3.71
C LEU A 11 9.20 5.73 2.43
N CYS A 12 10.06 4.71 2.52
CA CYS A 12 10.44 3.90 1.37
C CYS A 12 9.25 3.14 0.77
N SER A 13 8.38 2.56 1.62
CA SER A 13 7.18 1.86 1.16
C SER A 13 6.14 2.82 0.57
N CYS A 14 5.95 4.02 1.14
CA CYS A 14 5.13 5.06 0.54
C CYS A 14 5.66 5.50 -0.83
N LEU A 15 6.97 5.73 -0.97
CA LEU A 15 7.58 6.09 -2.27
C LEU A 15 7.35 5.01 -3.32
N PHE A 16 7.55 3.74 -2.96
CA PHE A 16 7.31 2.61 -3.86
C PHE A 16 5.83 2.50 -4.27
N GLY A 17 4.92 2.71 -3.31
CA GLY A 17 3.48 2.77 -3.55
C GLY A 17 3.09 3.91 -4.49
N CYS A 18 3.62 5.11 -4.28
CA CYS A 18 3.38 6.28 -5.14
C CYS A 18 3.85 6.03 -6.58
N ILE A 19 5.02 5.41 -6.79
CA ILE A 19 5.51 5.10 -8.14
C ILE A 19 4.57 4.11 -8.84
N GLY A 20 4.12 3.05 -8.14
CA GLY A 20 3.15 2.10 -8.67
C GLY A 20 1.81 2.76 -9.04
N LEU A 21 1.33 3.68 -8.19
CA LEU A 21 0.10 4.45 -8.42
C LEU A 21 0.22 5.37 -9.63
N VAL A 22 1.34 6.10 -9.76
CA VAL A 22 1.60 7.01 -10.90
C VAL A 22 1.69 6.22 -12.21
N ALA A 23 2.37 5.07 -12.21
CA ALA A 23 2.42 4.20 -13.38
C ALA A 23 1.01 3.71 -13.77
N MET A 24 0.19 3.34 -12.80
CA MET A 24 -1.18 2.87 -13.09
C MET A 24 -2.12 3.98 -13.54
N ILE A 25 -1.97 5.19 -13.00
CA ILE A 25 -2.73 6.36 -13.47
C ILE A 25 -2.29 6.77 -14.88
N ALA A 26 -1.00 6.79 -15.16
CA ALA A 26 -0.49 7.23 -16.47
C ALA A 26 -0.83 6.25 -17.60
N PHE A 27 -0.81 4.94 -17.33
CA PHE A 27 -0.89 3.91 -18.38
C PHE A 27 -2.12 2.99 -18.30
N GLY A 28 -2.91 3.03 -17.22
CA GLY A 28 -4.02 2.11 -17.00
C GLY A 28 -5.39 2.67 -17.43
N GLY A 29 -6.29 1.78 -17.86
CA GLY A 29 -7.69 2.09 -18.15
C GLY A 29 -8.50 2.52 -16.92
N ASP A 30 -9.70 3.08 -17.13
CA ASP A 30 -10.50 3.71 -16.05
C ASP A 30 -10.73 2.79 -14.84
N THR A 31 -11.01 1.50 -15.06
CA THR A 31 -11.19 0.53 -13.96
C THR A 31 -9.88 0.17 -13.25
N ALA A 32 -8.76 0.10 -13.96
CA ALA A 32 -7.44 -0.16 -13.37
C ALA A 32 -7.00 1.00 -12.46
N ARG A 33 -7.33 2.25 -12.84
CA ARG A 33 -7.06 3.45 -12.03
C ARG A 33 -7.78 3.44 -10.68
N TYR A 34 -9.06 3.07 -10.64
CA TYR A 34 -9.81 2.96 -9.38
C TYR A 34 -9.24 1.86 -8.47
N LEU A 35 -8.91 0.70 -9.04
CA LEU A 35 -8.32 -0.42 -8.29
C LEU A 35 -6.92 -0.07 -7.75
N ALA A 36 -6.10 0.63 -8.54
CA ALA A 36 -4.77 1.10 -8.13
C ALA A 36 -4.84 2.18 -7.04
N THR A 37 -5.84 3.05 -7.08
CA THR A 37 -6.04 4.06 -6.03
C THR A 37 -6.46 3.40 -4.72
N GLY A 38 -7.35 2.39 -4.80
CA GLY A 38 -7.72 1.57 -3.65
C GLY A 38 -6.54 0.80 -3.07
N SER A 39 -5.71 0.16 -3.92
CA SER A 39 -4.55 -0.61 -3.46
C SER A 39 -3.55 0.25 -2.68
N ALA A 40 -3.27 1.45 -3.18
CA ALA A 40 -2.37 2.39 -2.52
C ALA A 40 -2.92 2.91 -1.20
N PHE A 41 -4.24 3.17 -1.11
CA PHE A 41 -4.87 3.53 0.16
C PHE A 41 -4.65 2.46 1.23
N PHE A 42 -4.91 1.18 0.89
CA PHE A 42 -4.71 0.07 1.81
C PHE A 42 -3.23 -0.18 2.16
N ALA A 43 -2.32 0.03 1.20
CA ALA A 43 -0.88 -0.03 1.44
C ALA A 43 -0.43 1.05 2.43
N CYS A 44 -0.87 2.30 2.27
CA CYS A 44 -0.57 3.38 3.22
C CYS A 44 -1.18 3.11 4.60
N ALA A 45 -2.44 2.67 4.65
CA ALA A 45 -3.12 2.32 5.89
C ALA A 45 -2.39 1.20 6.66
N SER A 46 -1.83 0.21 5.94
CA SER A 46 -1.03 -0.85 6.56
C SER A 46 0.17 -0.30 7.34
N GLN A 47 0.89 0.66 6.76
CA GLN A 47 2.08 1.26 7.39
C GLN A 47 1.73 2.04 8.66
N PHE A 48 0.66 2.85 8.63
CA PHE A 48 0.20 3.57 9.81
C PHE A 48 -0.22 2.62 10.94
N VAL A 49 -0.93 1.54 10.62
CA VAL A 49 -1.37 0.57 11.62
C VAL A 49 -0.20 -0.25 12.17
N GLY A 50 0.80 -0.56 11.34
CA GLY A 50 2.01 -1.28 11.76
C GLY A 50 2.86 -0.51 12.79
N GLN A 51 2.80 0.83 12.77
CA GLN A 51 3.57 1.68 13.69
C GLN A 51 3.00 1.72 15.11
N THR A 52 1.76 1.29 15.34
CA THR A 52 1.10 1.33 16.66
C THR A 52 1.68 0.33 17.68
N GLY A 53 2.65 -0.51 17.30
CA GLY A 53 3.50 -1.28 18.23
C GLY A 53 2.83 -2.46 18.96
N GLY A 54 1.55 -2.73 18.71
CA GLY A 54 0.80 -3.85 19.29
C GLY A 54 0.77 -5.10 18.41
N ARG A 55 0.79 -6.29 19.02
CA ARG A 55 0.67 -7.59 18.30
C ARG A 55 -0.60 -7.68 17.45
N ARG A 56 -1.71 -7.09 17.92
CA ARG A 56 -2.98 -6.98 17.19
C ARG A 56 -2.88 -6.01 16.00
N SER A 57 -2.17 -4.89 16.17
CA SER A 57 -1.92 -3.91 15.11
C SER A 57 -1.02 -4.50 14.00
N GLY A 58 -0.04 -5.34 14.36
CA GLY A 58 0.77 -6.07 13.38
C GLY A 58 -0.07 -6.97 12.46
N LEU A 59 -1.04 -7.72 13.01
CA LEU A 59 -1.93 -8.56 12.21
C LEU A 59 -2.84 -7.74 11.30
N VAL A 60 -3.38 -6.61 11.79
CA VAL A 60 -4.22 -5.72 10.98
C VAL A 60 -3.42 -5.05 9.88
N SER A 61 -2.18 -4.63 10.16
CA SER A 61 -1.23 -4.13 9.17
C SER A 61 -0.99 -5.14 8.04
N VAL A 62 -0.72 -6.40 8.38
CA VAL A 62 -0.52 -7.46 7.38
C VAL A 62 -1.79 -7.69 6.57
N GLY A 63 -2.96 -7.69 7.21
CA GLY A 63 -4.24 -7.80 6.51
C GLY A 63 -4.46 -6.67 5.50
N LEU A 64 -4.19 -5.42 5.89
CA LEU A 64 -4.28 -4.24 5.02
C LEU A 64 -3.27 -4.29 3.86
N ALA A 65 -2.07 -4.83 4.11
CA ALA A 65 -1.08 -5.03 3.05
C ALA A 65 -1.55 -6.05 2.01
N TYR A 66 -2.17 -7.16 2.45
CA TYR A 66 -2.73 -8.17 1.55
C TYR A 66 -3.93 -7.64 0.75
N THR A 67 -4.82 -6.84 1.35
CA THR A 67 -5.92 -6.22 0.61
C THR A 67 -5.40 -5.23 -0.43
N GLY A 68 -4.39 -4.44 -0.09
CA GLY A 68 -3.68 -3.59 -1.03
C GLY A 68 -3.07 -4.39 -2.18
N PHE A 69 -2.36 -5.47 -1.88
CA PHE A 69 -1.75 -6.33 -2.89
C PHE A 69 -2.78 -7.00 -3.82
N ALA A 70 -3.90 -7.49 -3.29
CA ALA A 70 -4.97 -8.09 -4.09
C ALA A 70 -5.60 -7.08 -5.06
N LEU A 71 -5.81 -5.83 -4.61
CA LEU A 71 -6.31 -4.75 -5.46
C LEU A 71 -5.28 -4.33 -6.52
N ALA A 72 -3.99 -4.33 -6.18
CA ALA A 72 -2.92 -4.07 -7.13
C ALA A 72 -2.83 -5.16 -8.21
N LEU A 73 -2.94 -6.44 -7.83
CA LEU A 73 -3.05 -7.56 -8.78
C LEU A 73 -4.29 -7.43 -9.67
N GLY A 74 -5.44 -7.08 -9.10
CA GLY A 74 -6.67 -6.85 -9.86
C GLY A 74 -6.53 -5.72 -10.87
N ALA A 75 -5.85 -4.62 -10.48
CA ALA A 75 -5.53 -3.52 -11.39
C ALA A 75 -4.60 -3.95 -12.53
N LEU A 76 -3.62 -4.83 -12.24
CA LEU A 76 -2.65 -5.33 -13.21
C LEU A 76 -3.26 -6.33 -14.20
N ILE A 77 -4.21 -7.15 -13.78
CA ILE A 77 -4.97 -8.06 -14.68
C ILE A 77 -5.93 -7.27 -15.58
N LYS A 78 -6.41 -6.12 -15.11
CA LYS A 78 -7.31 -5.22 -15.83
C LYS A 78 -6.59 -4.14 -16.64
N PHE A 79 -5.25 -4.17 -16.65
CA PHE A 79 -4.39 -3.22 -17.35
C PHE A 79 -4.40 -3.45 -18.86
#